data_AF-A0A098G074-F1
#
_entry.id   AF-A0A098G074-F1
#
_cell.length_a   1.000
_cell.length_b   1.000
_cell.length_c   1.000
_cell.angle_alpha   90.00
_cell.angle_beta   90.00
_cell.angle_gamma   90.00
#
_symmetry.space_group_name_H-M   'P 1'
#
loop_
_entity.id
_entity.type
_entity.pdbx_description
1 polymer ?
#
loop_
_entity_poly.entity_id
_entity_poly.type
_entity_poly.pdbx_seq_one_letter_code
_entity_poly.pdbx_strand_id
1 'polypeptide(L)'
;MDISEIKEEMQRLSNEFKKYESALKGMQVGEIKKNKELMKLFTSLYHLMQSSLFYEALLDEGFAKTTTNYAAIWNFTSPILSLLGAFYRIFCVLVSDHYVYSVGYDFSCQEKEWIGSVADLDVHLSNLLVNRCKNEAFLGLYSIDLQGEPDKKQYENLIKRLRGNSSRKMTAIVYASDGTYTEPLFFIKDEEKIEVLVATNYWGSASHIHGFTKTLINKYKIKCTISPQIKVVHDGNCSVQSELNINTVLYEALQQNNSVYRVIDALRKEECSLSDYRVHLSDVSPNNNSQDKPDFSTLARLLTKASAVFLRIGGRGWIDYCRARAIHPKNIVKTSYNEWESLQYPNWLSTRVFPPYEYRAVIPQSKIDTDSTVLPLIAKDYAEKLTGCGALGAKILQQIERLQLHQDSCNPYWINSKKKSDAIINALNQLDFEDENTLRAAVTNPESELYHALNLQRLSLLTFLGAFGWNQAKSLQCVQEVAQSVTLKI
;
A
#
# COMPACT_ATOMS: atom_id res chain seq x y z
N MET A 1 4.96 22.57 14.98
CA MET A 1 6.12 23.06 14.22
C MET A 1 5.62 23.67 12.93
N ASP A 2 6.17 24.80 12.53
CA ASP A 2 5.95 25.31 11.17
C ASP A 2 6.90 24.61 10.16
N ILE A 3 6.77 24.94 8.87
CA ILE A 3 7.60 24.34 7.81
C ILE A 3 9.09 24.66 8.00
N SER A 4 9.43 25.85 8.51
CA SER A 4 10.82 26.26 8.72
C SER A 4 11.47 25.40 9.80
N GLU A 5 10.80 25.25 10.94
CA GLU A 5 11.24 24.40 12.04
C GLU A 5 11.39 22.93 11.60
N ILE A 6 10.49 22.44 10.74
CA ILE A 6 10.59 21.07 10.19
C ILE A 6 11.82 20.92 9.31
N LYS A 7 12.11 21.88 8.44
CA LYS A 7 13.32 21.85 7.59
C LYS A 7 14.60 21.88 8.42
N GLU A 8 14.64 22.71 9.46
CA GLU A 8 15.76 22.74 10.41
C GLU A 8 15.95 21.40 11.11
N GLU A 9 14.86 20.79 11.57
CA GLU A 9 14.90 19.46 12.22
C GLU A 9 15.34 18.37 11.24
N MET A 10 14.85 18.38 10.00
CA MET A 10 15.33 17.49 8.94
C MET A 10 16.84 17.63 8.72
N GLN A 11 17.34 18.87 8.66
CA GLN A 11 18.76 19.13 8.48
C GLN A 11 19.59 18.66 9.69
N ARG A 12 19.10 18.89 10.91
CA ARG A 12 19.72 18.45 12.16
C ARG A 12 19.83 16.92 12.20
N LEU A 13 18.73 16.20 11.96
CA LEU A 13 18.68 14.74 11.94
C LEU A 13 19.59 14.16 10.84
N SER A 14 19.59 14.76 9.65
CA SER A 14 20.50 14.34 8.57
C SER A 14 21.97 14.48 8.97
N ASN A 15 22.36 15.61 9.57
CA ASN A 15 23.74 15.83 10.01
C ASN A 15 24.15 14.91 11.16
N GLU A 16 23.23 14.58 12.06
CA GLU A 16 23.46 13.61 13.12
C GLU A 16 23.63 12.20 12.54
N PHE A 17 22.81 11.81 11.56
CA PHE A 17 22.90 10.53 10.86
C PHE A 17 24.25 10.30 10.19
N LYS A 18 24.84 11.33 9.55
CA LYS A 18 26.14 11.23 8.86
C LYS A 18 27.26 10.68 9.75
N LYS A 19 27.17 10.86 11.08
CA LYS A 19 28.13 10.30 12.05
C LYS A 19 28.07 8.77 12.13
N TYR A 20 26.93 8.17 11.79
CA TYR A 20 26.66 6.74 11.88
C TYR A 20 26.63 6.04 10.51
N GLU A 21 26.50 6.79 9.42
CA GLU A 21 26.29 6.24 8.06
C GLU A 21 27.33 5.19 7.66
N SER A 22 28.62 5.45 7.89
CA SER A 22 29.69 4.48 7.61
C SER A 22 29.64 3.27 8.54
N ALA A 23 29.33 3.47 9.83
CA ALA A 23 29.31 2.42 10.83
C ALA A 23 28.11 1.46 10.67
N LEU A 24 27.03 1.91 10.03
CA LEU A 24 25.84 1.10 9.78
C LEU A 24 26.06 0.01 8.73
N LYS A 25 27.03 0.18 7.83
CA LYS A 25 27.33 -0.81 6.80
C LYS A 25 27.90 -2.06 7.46
N GLY A 26 27.17 -3.18 7.34
CA GLY A 26 27.57 -4.46 7.95
C GLY A 26 27.25 -4.59 9.44
N MET A 27 26.58 -3.62 10.05
CA MET A 27 26.09 -3.76 11.43
C MET A 27 24.93 -4.75 11.48
N GLN A 28 24.90 -5.60 12.51
CA GLN A 28 23.77 -6.50 12.73
C GLN A 28 22.59 -5.73 13.35
N VAL A 29 21.37 -6.16 13.03
CA VAL A 29 20.14 -5.58 13.60
C VAL A 29 20.16 -5.57 15.13
N GLY A 30 20.69 -6.63 15.77
CA GLY A 30 20.83 -6.71 17.22
C GLY A 30 21.74 -5.62 17.82
N GLU A 31 22.78 -5.20 17.09
CA GLU A 31 23.70 -4.14 17.50
C GLU A 31 23.07 -2.76 17.30
N ILE A 32 22.36 -2.57 16.18
CA ILE A 32 21.56 -1.37 15.91
C ILE A 32 20.57 -1.12 17.05
N LYS A 33 19.85 -2.17 17.49
CA LYS A 33 18.90 -2.08 18.60
C LYS A 33 19.54 -1.63 19.92
N LYS A 34 20.81 -1.99 20.15
CA LYS A 34 21.54 -1.62 21.37
C LYS A 34 22.14 -0.21 21.30
N ASN A 35 22.21 0.39 20.10
CA ASN A 35 22.72 1.73 19.90
C ASN A 35 21.66 2.79 20.23
N LYS A 36 21.70 3.32 21.46
CA LYS A 36 20.71 4.28 21.98
C LYS A 36 20.58 5.55 21.14
N GLU A 37 21.70 6.10 20.65
CA GLU A 37 21.70 7.34 19.87
C GLU A 37 21.05 7.15 18.51
N LEU A 38 21.35 6.03 17.84
CA LEU A 38 20.73 5.69 16.57
C LEU A 38 19.22 5.43 16.72
N MET A 39 18.82 4.78 17.82
CA MET A 39 17.41 4.56 18.14
C MET A 39 16.66 5.86 18.43
N LYS A 40 17.30 6.80 19.13
CA LYS A 40 16.77 8.15 19.37
C LYS A 40 16.57 8.88 18.04
N LEU A 41 17.55 8.81 17.14
CA LEU A 41 17.49 9.43 15.81
C LEU A 41 16.29 8.91 14.99
N PHE A 42 16.10 7.59 14.94
CA PHE A 42 14.96 6.99 14.24
C PHE A 42 13.61 7.33 14.88
N THR A 43 13.58 7.47 16.20
CA THR A 43 12.37 7.87 16.93
C THR A 43 12.00 9.32 16.59
N SER A 44 12.97 10.23 16.58
CA SER A 44 12.77 11.62 16.15
C SER A 44 12.28 11.68 14.70
N LEU A 45 12.90 10.92 13.80
CA LEU A 45 12.44 10.82 12.41
C LEU A 45 11.00 10.32 12.34
N TYR A 46 10.66 9.24 13.06
CA TYR A 46 9.31 8.69 13.06
C TYR A 46 8.26 9.68 13.54
N HIS A 47 8.56 10.46 14.60
CA HIS A 47 7.68 11.52 15.08
C HIS A 47 7.49 12.62 14.04
N LEU A 48 8.57 13.05 13.38
CA LEU A 48 8.52 14.06 12.33
C LEU A 48 7.62 13.61 11.17
N MET A 49 7.73 12.33 10.78
CA MET A 49 6.90 11.69 9.75
C MET A 49 5.41 11.56 10.11
N GLN A 50 5.01 11.81 11.35
CA GLN A 50 3.58 11.88 11.70
C GLN A 50 2.95 13.20 11.29
N SER A 51 3.75 14.23 11.00
CA SER A 51 3.26 15.53 10.53
C SER A 51 3.08 15.54 9.01
N SER A 52 1.97 16.07 8.50
CA SER A 52 1.80 16.30 7.06
C SER A 52 2.78 17.35 6.52
N LEU A 53 3.14 18.34 7.34
CA LEU A 53 4.11 19.39 6.99
C LEU A 53 5.52 18.84 6.76
N PHE A 54 5.86 17.65 7.29
CA PHE A 54 7.12 16.98 6.96
C PHE A 54 7.19 16.61 5.48
N TYR A 55 6.10 16.10 4.92
CA TYR A 55 6.05 15.69 3.52
C TYR A 55 6.03 16.89 2.59
N GLU A 56 5.34 17.96 3.00
CA GLU A 56 5.43 19.25 2.32
C GLU A 56 6.87 19.74 2.31
N ALA A 57 7.52 19.87 3.47
CA ALA A 57 8.92 20.28 3.56
C ALA A 57 9.86 19.38 2.73
N LEU A 58 9.68 18.06 2.77
CA LEU A 58 10.46 17.09 2.01
C LEU A 58 10.36 17.31 0.50
N LEU A 59 9.16 17.56 0.00
CA LEU A 59 8.88 17.74 -1.43
C LEU A 59 9.23 19.16 -1.90
N ASP A 60 9.20 20.14 -1.01
CA ASP A 60 9.62 21.52 -1.24
C ASP A 60 11.12 21.68 -1.47
N GLU A 61 11.94 20.72 -1.01
CA GLU A 61 13.38 20.70 -1.31
C GLU A 61 13.62 20.46 -2.82
N GLY A 62 12.68 19.81 -3.51
CA GLY A 62 12.70 19.61 -4.95
C GLY A 62 13.32 18.30 -5.44
N PHE A 63 13.74 18.31 -6.71
CA PHE A 63 14.19 17.15 -7.45
C PHE A 63 15.47 17.45 -8.23
N ALA A 64 16.35 16.47 -8.36
CA ALA A 64 17.58 16.57 -9.13
C ALA A 64 17.69 15.42 -10.13
N LYS A 65 18.11 15.76 -11.35
CA LYS A 65 18.46 14.81 -12.40
C LYS A 65 19.96 14.60 -12.41
N THR A 66 20.40 13.35 -12.29
CA THR A 66 21.81 12.95 -12.43
C THR A 66 21.94 12.02 -13.63
N THR A 67 23.01 12.19 -14.41
CA THR A 67 23.28 11.34 -15.57
C THR A 67 24.36 10.33 -15.21
N THR A 68 24.06 9.05 -15.39
CA THR A 68 25.06 7.97 -15.31
C THR A 68 25.44 7.52 -16.72
N ASN A 69 26.48 6.69 -16.83
CA ASN A 69 26.89 6.12 -18.12
C ASN A 69 25.79 5.31 -18.82
N TYR A 70 24.73 4.89 -18.10
CA TYR A 70 23.70 3.98 -18.61
C TYR A 70 22.31 4.61 -18.68
N ALA A 71 21.98 5.59 -17.81
CA ALA A 71 20.67 6.23 -17.77
C ALA A 71 20.67 7.56 -17.00
N ALA A 72 19.68 8.40 -17.29
CA ALA A 72 19.32 9.53 -16.43
C ALA A 72 18.48 9.06 -15.23
N ILE A 73 18.87 9.48 -14.03
CA ILE A 73 18.25 9.13 -12.76
C ILE A 73 17.71 10.40 -12.11
N TRP A 74 16.47 10.35 -11.68
CA TRP A 74 15.85 11.39 -10.86
C TRP A 74 15.90 11.00 -9.38
N ASN A 75 16.21 11.98 -8.54
CA ASN A 75 16.28 11.84 -7.09
C ASN A 75 15.55 13.02 -6.43
N PHE A 76 15.02 12.80 -5.23
CA PHE A 76 14.70 13.93 -4.35
C PHE A 76 16.01 14.61 -3.90
N THR A 77 15.98 15.92 -3.72
CA THR A 77 17.16 16.72 -3.29
C THR A 77 17.34 16.77 -1.78
N SER A 78 16.31 16.37 -1.01
CA SER A 78 16.29 16.57 0.43
C SER A 78 17.45 15.86 1.15
N PRO A 79 18.13 16.52 2.10
CA PRO A 79 19.24 15.91 2.84
C PRO A 79 18.79 14.80 3.81
N ILE A 80 17.50 14.69 4.14
CA ILE A 80 16.99 13.66 5.08
C ILE A 80 16.89 12.26 4.44
N LEU A 81 17.02 12.16 3.11
CA LEU A 81 16.77 10.91 2.36
C LEU A 81 17.68 9.76 2.77
N SER A 82 18.96 10.01 3.05
CA SER A 82 19.88 8.95 3.50
C SER A 82 19.42 8.34 4.82
N LEU A 83 18.93 9.16 5.75
CA LEU A 83 18.38 8.70 7.03
C LEU A 83 17.07 7.93 6.82
N LEU A 84 16.16 8.44 5.97
CA LEU A 84 14.92 7.72 5.61
C LEU A 84 15.19 6.36 4.98
N GLY A 85 16.15 6.29 4.06
CA GLY A 85 16.55 5.05 3.41
C GLY A 85 17.14 4.03 4.39
N ALA A 86 17.99 4.49 5.32
CA ALA A 86 18.50 3.63 6.39
C ALA A 86 17.38 3.15 7.31
N PHE A 87 16.47 4.04 7.71
CA PHE A 87 15.33 3.71 8.56
C PHE A 87 14.42 2.67 7.89
N TYR A 88 14.08 2.86 6.62
CA TYR A 88 13.29 1.90 5.84
C TYR A 88 13.95 0.52 5.77
N ARG A 89 15.26 0.46 5.51
CA ARG A 89 15.98 -0.81 5.38
C ARG A 89 16.08 -1.53 6.70
N ILE A 90 16.41 -0.83 7.78
CA ILE A 90 16.41 -1.41 9.11
C ILE A 90 15.01 -1.90 9.47
N PHE A 91 13.97 -1.13 9.14
CA PHE A 91 12.59 -1.55 9.31
C PHE A 91 12.27 -2.84 8.52
N CYS A 92 12.74 -2.98 7.29
CA CYS A 92 12.54 -4.19 6.49
C CYS A 92 13.36 -5.39 7.01
N VAL A 93 14.62 -5.17 7.42
CA VAL A 93 15.51 -6.22 7.93
C VAL A 93 15.15 -6.64 9.35
N LEU A 94 14.45 -5.82 10.14
CA LEU A 94 13.89 -6.24 11.44
C LEU A 94 12.89 -7.41 11.32
N VAL A 95 12.43 -7.73 10.09
CA VAL A 95 11.57 -8.87 9.78
C VAL A 95 12.38 -10.13 9.38
N SER A 96 13.69 -10.01 9.16
CA SER A 96 14.59 -11.10 8.74
C SER A 96 15.97 -10.89 9.36
N ASP A 97 16.43 -11.70 10.32
CA ASP A 97 17.70 -11.57 11.09
C ASP A 97 18.98 -11.50 10.24
N HIS A 98 19.14 -10.49 9.40
CA HIS A 98 20.17 -10.37 8.36
C HIS A 98 20.91 -9.03 8.48
N TYR A 99 22.01 -8.87 7.73
CA TYR A 99 22.85 -7.67 7.77
C TYR A 99 22.28 -6.52 6.93
N VAL A 100 22.64 -5.28 7.26
CA VAL A 100 22.37 -4.10 6.43
C VAL A 100 23.44 -3.99 5.35
N TYR A 101 23.14 -4.47 4.14
CA TYR A 101 24.12 -4.58 3.04
C TYR A 101 24.35 -3.30 2.23
N SER A 102 23.40 -2.35 2.22
CA SER A 102 23.59 -1.03 1.58
C SER A 102 22.53 -0.02 2.01
N VAL A 103 22.81 1.28 1.85
CA VAL A 103 21.87 2.39 2.03
C VAL A 103 21.74 3.04 0.65
N GLY A 104 20.69 2.76 -0.14
CA GLY A 104 20.53 3.44 -1.43
C GLY A 104 19.46 2.93 -2.41
N TYR A 105 18.84 3.89 -3.12
CA TYR A 105 17.91 3.83 -4.28
C TYR A 105 16.38 3.77 -4.03
N ASP A 106 15.90 3.72 -2.79
CA ASP A 106 14.45 3.62 -2.53
C ASP A 106 13.67 4.92 -2.90
N PHE A 107 14.37 6.04 -3.05
CA PHE A 107 13.83 7.37 -3.37
C PHE A 107 14.29 7.89 -4.74
N SER A 108 14.69 7.01 -5.65
CA SER A 108 15.12 7.39 -6.98
C SER A 108 14.48 6.56 -8.08
N CYS A 109 14.40 7.12 -9.28
CA CYS A 109 13.80 6.48 -10.44
C CYS A 109 14.55 6.87 -11.70
N GLN A 110 14.81 5.92 -12.59
CA GLN A 110 15.34 6.29 -13.90
C GLN A 110 14.22 6.90 -14.75
N GLU A 111 14.57 7.88 -15.57
CA GLU A 111 13.63 8.59 -16.45
C GLU A 111 12.93 7.64 -17.43
N LYS A 112 13.61 6.55 -17.82
CA LYS A 112 13.12 5.57 -18.80
C LYS A 112 12.98 4.15 -18.26
N GLU A 113 13.13 3.94 -16.95
CA GLU A 113 12.93 2.60 -16.38
C GLU A 113 11.46 2.22 -16.55
N TRP A 114 11.22 1.17 -17.36
CA TRP A 114 9.95 0.46 -17.33
C TRP A 114 9.91 -0.31 -16.03
N ILE A 115 9.30 0.32 -15.03
CA ILE A 115 8.82 -0.38 -13.86
C ILE A 115 7.37 -0.66 -14.19
N GLY A 116 7.07 -1.78 -14.87
CA GLY A 116 5.74 -2.36 -14.73
C GLY A 116 5.49 -2.42 -13.23
N SER A 117 4.41 -1.79 -12.75
CA SER A 117 4.27 -1.52 -11.31
C SER A 117 4.76 -2.70 -10.47
N VAL A 118 5.64 -2.40 -9.52
CA VAL A 118 6.10 -3.35 -8.49
C VAL A 118 4.93 -3.83 -7.60
N ALA A 119 3.69 -3.53 -7.97
CA ALA A 119 2.50 -4.04 -7.35
C ALA A 119 1.46 -4.23 -8.46
N ASP A 120 0.95 -5.47 -8.57
CA ASP A 120 -0.26 -5.92 -9.29
C ASP A 120 -1.52 -5.09 -8.96
N LEU A 121 -1.43 -3.76 -8.98
CA LEU A 121 -2.43 -2.82 -8.50
C LEU A 121 -3.55 -2.71 -9.51
N ASP A 122 -3.19 -2.57 -10.78
CA ASP A 122 -4.09 -2.66 -11.92
C ASP A 122 -4.84 -4.00 -11.92
N VAL A 123 -4.15 -5.11 -11.66
CA VAL A 123 -4.73 -6.45 -11.52
C VAL A 123 -5.65 -6.52 -10.29
N HIS A 124 -5.24 -5.97 -9.15
CA HIS A 124 -6.03 -5.95 -7.93
C HIS A 124 -7.32 -5.14 -8.09
N LEU A 125 -7.22 -3.91 -8.60
CA LEU A 125 -8.36 -3.04 -8.90
C LEU A 125 -9.27 -3.69 -9.93
N SER A 126 -8.69 -4.25 -10.99
CA SER A 126 -9.43 -4.99 -12.00
C SER A 126 -10.25 -6.13 -11.38
N ASN A 127 -9.63 -6.97 -10.54
CA ASN A 127 -10.30 -8.08 -9.87
C ASN A 127 -11.45 -7.63 -8.96
N LEU A 128 -11.29 -6.50 -8.28
CA LEU A 128 -12.37 -5.92 -7.46
C LEU A 128 -13.56 -5.48 -8.33
N LEU A 129 -13.32 -5.04 -9.57
CA LEU A 129 -14.33 -4.45 -10.44
C LEU A 129 -15.07 -5.46 -11.34
N VAL A 130 -14.45 -6.61 -11.68
CA VAL A 130 -15.03 -7.63 -12.58
C VAL A 130 -16.44 -8.06 -12.15
N ASN A 131 -16.72 -8.12 -10.85
CA ASN A 131 -18.00 -8.58 -10.31
C ASN A 131 -18.87 -7.47 -9.67
N ARG A 132 -18.48 -6.19 -9.82
CA ARG A 132 -19.16 -5.08 -9.10
C ARG A 132 -20.48 -4.64 -9.73
N CYS A 133 -20.57 -4.63 -11.07
CA CYS A 133 -21.76 -4.13 -11.77
C CYS A 133 -22.52 -5.25 -12.48
N LYS A 134 -23.79 -5.44 -12.12
CA LYS A 134 -24.65 -6.51 -12.70
C LYS A 134 -25.09 -6.22 -14.15
N ASN A 135 -25.19 -4.93 -14.52
CA ASN A 135 -25.77 -4.50 -15.80
C ASN A 135 -24.70 -4.07 -16.83
N GLU A 136 -23.45 -3.91 -16.40
CA GLU A 136 -22.34 -3.45 -17.22
C GLU A 136 -21.13 -4.35 -16.92
N ALA A 137 -20.84 -5.31 -17.80
CA ALA A 137 -19.84 -6.33 -17.52
C ALA A 137 -18.42 -5.84 -17.81
N PHE A 138 -17.54 -5.91 -16.82
CA PHE A 138 -16.12 -5.67 -17.02
C PHE A 138 -15.37 -7.01 -17.13
N LEU A 139 -14.76 -7.28 -18.30
CA LEU A 139 -14.06 -8.54 -18.56
C LEU A 139 -12.68 -8.63 -17.93
N GLY A 140 -12.19 -7.55 -17.35
CA GLY A 140 -10.86 -7.45 -16.75
C GLY A 140 -9.86 -6.68 -17.60
N LEU A 141 -8.66 -6.59 -17.04
CA LEU A 141 -7.44 -6.11 -17.68
C LEU A 141 -6.67 -7.28 -18.29
N TYR A 142 -6.16 -7.10 -19.51
CA TYR A 142 -5.37 -8.09 -20.25
C TYR A 142 -4.03 -7.49 -20.67
N SER A 143 -2.93 -8.08 -20.23
CA SER A 143 -1.60 -7.78 -20.78
C SER A 143 -1.32 -8.74 -21.93
N ILE A 144 -1.03 -8.20 -23.12
CA ILE A 144 -0.85 -8.98 -24.35
C ILE A 144 0.52 -8.66 -24.95
N ASP A 145 1.40 -9.65 -25.03
CA ASP A 145 2.64 -9.57 -25.82
C ASP A 145 2.35 -9.94 -27.29
N LEU A 146 2.44 -8.96 -28.17
CA LEU A 146 2.22 -9.08 -29.60
C LEU A 146 3.39 -9.75 -30.33
N GLN A 147 4.48 -10.08 -29.66
CA GLN A 147 5.54 -10.94 -30.21
C GLN A 147 5.18 -12.43 -30.08
N GLY A 148 4.39 -12.80 -29.06
CA GLY A 148 4.00 -14.18 -28.78
C GLY A 148 2.71 -14.63 -29.49
N GLU A 149 2.76 -15.75 -30.22
CA GLU A 149 1.55 -16.36 -30.80
C GLU A 149 0.47 -16.78 -29.77
N PRO A 150 0.81 -17.29 -28.57
CA PRO A 150 -0.19 -17.58 -27.54
C PRO A 150 -1.01 -16.35 -27.13
N ASP A 151 -0.33 -15.22 -26.94
CA ASP A 151 -0.93 -13.95 -26.52
C ASP A 151 -1.77 -13.31 -27.64
N LYS A 152 -1.29 -13.39 -28.90
CA LYS A 152 -2.11 -13.03 -30.07
C LYS A 152 -3.41 -13.82 -30.13
N LYS A 153 -3.36 -15.12 -29.87
CA LYS A 153 -4.55 -15.98 -29.82
C LYS A 153 -5.46 -15.61 -28.64
N GLN A 154 -4.90 -15.31 -27.48
CA GLN A 154 -5.65 -14.81 -26.32
C GLN A 154 -6.36 -13.50 -26.65
N TYR A 155 -5.67 -12.59 -27.34
CA TYR A 155 -6.24 -11.31 -27.75
C TYR A 155 -7.40 -11.49 -28.73
N GLU A 156 -7.24 -12.32 -29.76
CA GLU A 156 -8.35 -12.65 -30.66
C GLU A 156 -9.53 -13.30 -29.93
N ASN A 157 -9.26 -14.17 -28.95
CA ASN A 157 -10.31 -14.79 -28.14
C ASN A 157 -11.04 -13.77 -27.25
N LEU A 158 -10.34 -12.75 -26.72
CA LEU A 158 -10.98 -11.65 -26.00
C LEU A 158 -11.96 -10.89 -26.90
N ILE A 159 -11.56 -10.57 -28.13
CA ILE A 159 -12.45 -9.91 -29.10
C ILE A 159 -13.67 -10.77 -29.42
N LYS A 160 -13.48 -12.08 -29.63
CA LYS A 160 -14.59 -13.04 -29.82
C LYS A 160 -15.51 -13.07 -28.61
N ARG A 161 -14.97 -13.04 -27.38
CA ARG A 161 -15.74 -12.98 -26.14
C ARG A 161 -16.56 -11.70 -26.02
N LEU A 162 -15.97 -10.53 -26.32
CA LEU A 162 -16.73 -9.27 -26.36
C LEU A 162 -17.90 -9.38 -27.33
N ARG A 163 -17.69 -9.92 -28.53
CA ARG A 163 -18.73 -10.03 -29.55
C ARG A 163 -19.82 -11.06 -29.25
N GLY A 164 -19.44 -12.23 -28.72
CA GLY A 164 -20.35 -13.34 -28.49
C GLY A 164 -21.10 -13.29 -27.16
N ASN A 165 -20.78 -12.34 -26.28
CA ASN A 165 -21.42 -12.24 -24.97
C ASN A 165 -22.77 -11.53 -25.05
N SER A 166 -23.75 -12.08 -24.34
CA SER A 166 -25.15 -11.60 -24.32
C SER A 166 -25.35 -10.29 -23.56
N SER A 167 -24.38 -9.84 -22.75
CA SER A 167 -24.46 -8.56 -22.06
C SER A 167 -24.46 -7.41 -23.06
N ARG A 168 -25.42 -6.49 -22.90
CA ARG A 168 -25.57 -5.31 -23.76
C ARG A 168 -24.41 -4.34 -23.60
N LYS A 169 -23.94 -4.13 -22.37
CA LYS A 169 -22.86 -3.20 -22.05
C LYS A 169 -21.68 -3.96 -21.50
N MET A 170 -20.52 -3.81 -22.14
CA MET A 170 -19.30 -4.47 -21.68
C MET A 170 -18.06 -3.62 -21.91
N THR A 171 -17.01 -3.97 -21.17
CA THR A 171 -15.73 -3.28 -21.29
C THR A 171 -14.59 -4.25 -21.05
N ALA A 172 -13.49 -4.04 -21.74
CA ALA A 172 -12.22 -4.71 -21.48
C ALA A 172 -11.10 -3.69 -21.66
N ILE A 173 -10.06 -3.78 -20.83
CA ILE A 173 -8.87 -2.97 -20.98
C ILE A 173 -7.76 -3.89 -21.45
N VAL A 174 -7.06 -3.49 -22.50
CA VAL A 174 -5.94 -4.25 -23.06
C VAL A 174 -4.70 -3.38 -23.01
N TYR A 175 -3.65 -3.94 -22.44
CA TYR A 175 -2.30 -3.40 -22.42
C TYR A 175 -1.48 -4.20 -23.44
N ALA A 176 -1.38 -3.70 -24.67
CA ALA A 176 -0.76 -4.42 -25.78
C ALA A 176 0.68 -3.95 -26.00
N SER A 177 1.65 -4.85 -25.91
CA SER A 177 3.07 -4.54 -26.11
C SER A 177 3.61 -5.27 -27.33
N ASP A 178 4.45 -4.62 -28.15
CA ASP A 178 5.21 -5.28 -29.23
C ASP A 178 6.71 -5.39 -28.91
N GLY A 179 7.07 -5.18 -27.65
CA GLY A 179 8.45 -5.14 -27.14
C GLY A 179 9.18 -3.82 -27.38
N THR A 180 8.64 -2.91 -28.20
CA THR A 180 9.16 -1.54 -28.38
C THR A 180 8.18 -0.50 -27.88
N TYR A 181 6.90 -0.68 -28.19
CA TYR A 181 5.81 0.19 -27.84
C TYR A 181 4.76 -0.57 -27.01
N THR A 182 4.08 0.17 -26.15
CA THR A 182 2.98 -0.36 -25.37
C THR A 182 1.76 0.56 -25.41
N GLU A 183 0.62 -0.01 -25.80
CA GLU A 183 -0.60 0.72 -26.15
C GLU A 183 -1.69 0.41 -25.13
N PRO A 184 -2.33 1.43 -24.53
CA PRO A 184 -3.50 1.25 -23.70
C PRO A 184 -4.73 1.29 -24.61
N LEU A 185 -5.46 0.19 -24.66
CA LEU A 185 -6.63 0.04 -25.51
C LEU A 185 -7.87 -0.19 -24.64
N PHE A 186 -8.86 0.69 -24.79
CA PHE A 186 -10.08 0.65 -23.99
C PHE A 186 -11.23 0.18 -24.86
N PHE A 187 -11.54 -1.12 -24.80
CA PHE A 187 -12.64 -1.71 -25.55
C PHE A 187 -13.96 -1.46 -24.82
N ILE A 188 -14.93 -0.92 -25.54
CA ILE A 188 -16.30 -0.72 -25.07
C ILE A 188 -17.28 -1.37 -26.04
N LYS A 189 -18.21 -2.15 -25.50
CA LYS A 189 -19.34 -2.74 -26.24
C LYS A 189 -20.62 -2.10 -25.78
N ASP A 190 -21.39 -1.61 -26.74
CA ASP A 190 -22.70 -1.02 -26.52
C ASP A 190 -23.69 -1.67 -27.50
N GLU A 191 -24.57 -2.51 -26.96
CA GLU A 191 -25.40 -3.44 -27.72
C GLU A 191 -24.52 -4.33 -28.63
N GLU A 192 -24.75 -4.33 -29.94
CA GLU A 192 -23.99 -5.12 -30.91
C GLU A 192 -22.71 -4.42 -31.42
N LYS A 193 -22.48 -3.17 -31.01
CA LYS A 193 -21.37 -2.37 -31.51
C LYS A 193 -20.18 -2.47 -30.56
N ILE A 194 -19.02 -2.79 -31.12
CA ILE A 194 -17.75 -2.77 -30.39
C ILE A 194 -16.92 -1.60 -30.91
N GLU A 195 -16.37 -0.87 -29.97
CA GLU A 195 -15.50 0.26 -30.19
C GLU A 195 -14.24 0.11 -29.34
N VAL A 196 -13.11 0.56 -29.86
CA VAL A 196 -11.85 0.67 -29.11
C VAL A 196 -11.43 2.12 -29.10
N LEU A 197 -11.25 2.67 -27.89
CA LEU A 197 -10.63 3.98 -27.72
C LEU A 197 -9.12 3.81 -27.71
N VAL A 198 -8.44 4.62 -28.51
CA VAL A 198 -6.97 4.65 -28.62
C VAL A 198 -6.45 6.00 -28.16
N ALA A 199 -5.28 5.97 -27.52
CA ALA A 199 -4.62 7.18 -27.07
C ALA A 199 -4.16 8.07 -28.23
N THR A 200 -3.95 9.35 -27.95
CA THR A 200 -3.27 10.30 -28.83
C THR A 200 -1.85 10.58 -28.38
N ASN A 201 -0.98 10.91 -29.33
CA ASN A 201 0.31 11.53 -29.03
C ASN A 201 0.17 13.04 -28.74
N TYR A 202 1.27 13.72 -28.45
CA TYR A 202 1.29 15.17 -28.18
C TYR A 202 0.73 16.02 -29.35
N TRP A 203 0.79 15.50 -30.57
CA TRP A 203 0.32 16.17 -31.79
C TRP A 203 -1.15 15.88 -32.10
N GLY A 204 -1.86 15.15 -31.23
CA GLY A 204 -3.27 14.79 -31.42
C GLY A 204 -3.51 13.69 -32.45
N SER A 205 -2.47 13.09 -33.05
CA SER A 205 -2.64 11.92 -33.89
C SER A 205 -2.78 10.67 -33.04
N ALA A 206 -3.39 9.61 -33.60
CA ALA A 206 -3.40 8.30 -32.95
C ALA A 206 -2.00 7.93 -32.44
N SER A 207 -1.95 7.34 -31.25
CA SER A 207 -0.78 6.61 -30.81
C SER A 207 -0.43 5.54 -31.84
N HIS A 208 0.78 5.02 -31.78
CA HIS A 208 1.11 3.77 -32.47
C HIS A 208 -0.02 2.75 -32.22
N ILE A 209 -0.48 2.10 -33.29
CA ILE A 209 -1.39 0.95 -33.23
C ILE A 209 -0.71 -0.16 -34.00
N HIS A 210 -0.30 -1.20 -33.29
CA HIS A 210 0.41 -2.33 -33.88
C HIS A 210 -0.39 -3.00 -35.02
N GLY A 211 0.31 -3.52 -36.03
CA GLY A 211 -0.30 -4.10 -37.24
C GLY A 211 -1.25 -5.27 -36.95
N PHE A 212 -0.93 -6.08 -35.94
CA PHE A 212 -1.82 -7.17 -35.51
C PHE A 212 -3.13 -6.63 -34.89
N THR A 213 -3.05 -5.60 -34.05
CA THR A 213 -4.23 -4.91 -33.50
C THR A 213 -5.10 -4.35 -34.63
N LYS A 214 -4.50 -3.68 -35.63
CA LYS A 214 -5.22 -3.19 -36.83
C LYS A 214 -5.92 -4.34 -37.58
N THR A 215 -5.26 -5.49 -37.70
CA THR A 215 -5.81 -6.69 -38.35
C THR A 215 -7.05 -7.17 -37.62
N LEU A 216 -7.02 -7.24 -36.28
CA LEU A 216 -8.19 -7.62 -35.48
C LEU A 216 -9.32 -6.59 -35.60
N ILE A 217 -9.01 -5.30 -35.53
CA ILE A 217 -9.99 -4.21 -35.71
C ILE A 217 -10.73 -4.37 -37.04
N ASN A 218 -9.99 -4.58 -38.14
CA ASN A 218 -10.58 -4.76 -39.48
C ASN A 218 -11.36 -6.08 -39.60
N LYS A 219 -10.77 -7.20 -39.17
CA LYS A 219 -11.37 -8.55 -39.23
C LYS A 219 -12.72 -8.60 -38.51
N TYR A 220 -12.83 -7.93 -37.37
CA TYR A 220 -14.04 -7.93 -36.55
C TYR A 220 -14.94 -6.71 -36.73
N LYS A 221 -14.59 -5.79 -37.65
CA LYS A 221 -15.33 -4.54 -37.90
C LYS A 221 -15.51 -3.70 -36.62
N ILE A 222 -14.46 -3.60 -35.81
CA ILE A 222 -14.46 -2.80 -34.58
C ILE A 222 -14.28 -1.33 -34.96
N LYS A 223 -15.09 -0.43 -34.38
CA LYS A 223 -14.89 1.02 -34.56
C LYS A 223 -13.63 1.42 -33.79
N CYS A 224 -12.66 2.03 -34.46
CA CYS A 224 -11.49 2.61 -33.80
C CYS A 224 -11.72 4.11 -33.63
N THR A 225 -11.65 4.60 -32.40
CA THR A 225 -11.86 6.01 -32.08
C THR A 225 -10.64 6.56 -31.34
N ILE A 226 -10.03 7.57 -31.93
CA ILE A 226 -8.91 8.28 -31.35
C ILE A 226 -9.46 9.26 -30.32
N SER A 227 -9.05 9.14 -29.06
CA SER A 227 -9.54 10.00 -27.99
C SER A 227 -8.46 11.00 -27.55
N PRO A 228 -8.66 12.32 -27.75
CA PRO A 228 -7.72 13.34 -27.27
C PRO A 228 -7.66 13.42 -25.73
N GLN A 229 -8.63 12.78 -25.05
CA GLN A 229 -8.72 12.68 -23.60
C GLN A 229 -7.78 11.62 -23.01
N ILE A 230 -7.15 10.81 -23.86
CA ILE A 230 -6.22 9.75 -23.48
C ILE A 230 -4.87 10.08 -24.12
N LYS A 231 -3.94 10.68 -23.37
CA LYS A 231 -2.63 11.09 -23.90
C LYS A 231 -1.53 10.10 -23.55
N VAL A 232 -0.68 9.79 -24.52
CA VAL A 232 0.58 9.07 -24.34
C VAL A 232 1.73 9.84 -25.00
N VAL A 233 2.94 9.78 -24.43
CA VAL A 233 4.14 10.33 -25.04
C VAL A 233 4.86 9.22 -25.80
N HIS A 234 5.15 9.47 -27.09
CA HIS A 234 5.88 8.54 -27.97
C HIS A 234 7.37 8.88 -28.01
N ASP A 235 8.07 8.60 -26.91
CA ASP A 235 9.51 8.77 -26.77
C ASP A 235 10.27 7.44 -26.63
N GLY A 236 9.59 6.33 -26.95
CA GLY A 236 10.07 4.97 -26.74
C GLY A 236 9.71 4.38 -25.37
N ASN A 237 8.95 5.10 -24.52
CA ASN A 237 8.47 4.60 -23.23
C ASN A 237 7.00 4.95 -22.96
N CYS A 238 6.13 4.70 -23.94
CA CYS A 238 4.69 4.96 -23.78
C CYS A 238 4.03 4.05 -22.71
N SER A 239 4.68 2.94 -22.36
CA SER A 239 4.28 1.97 -21.31
C SER A 239 3.86 2.65 -20.01
N VAL A 240 4.62 3.64 -19.53
CA VAL A 240 4.31 4.29 -18.24
C VAL A 240 3.02 5.10 -18.32
N GLN A 241 2.83 5.89 -19.38
CA GLN A 241 1.61 6.68 -19.51
C GLN A 241 0.40 5.79 -19.77
N SER A 242 0.61 4.67 -20.48
CA SER A 242 -0.40 3.64 -20.69
C SER A 242 -0.87 3.06 -19.36
N GLU A 243 0.05 2.68 -18.47
CA GLU A 243 -0.28 2.16 -17.15
C GLU A 243 -0.98 3.21 -16.27
N LEU A 244 -0.51 4.46 -16.28
CA LEU A 244 -1.15 5.55 -15.54
C LEU A 244 -2.60 5.76 -16.02
N ASN A 245 -2.83 5.79 -17.34
CA ASN A 245 -4.17 5.92 -17.91
C ASN A 245 -5.09 4.77 -17.47
N ILE A 246 -4.59 3.53 -17.44
CA ILE A 246 -5.34 2.35 -16.98
C ILE A 246 -5.69 2.46 -15.50
N ASN A 247 -4.70 2.78 -14.67
CA ASN A 247 -4.89 2.92 -13.22
C ASN A 247 -5.90 4.02 -12.89
N THR A 248 -5.86 5.15 -13.59
CA THR A 248 -6.87 6.21 -13.44
C THR A 248 -8.26 5.70 -13.77
N VAL A 249 -8.45 5.02 -14.91
CA VAL A 249 -9.77 4.48 -15.29
C VAL A 249 -10.31 3.50 -14.24
N LEU A 250 -9.48 2.57 -13.78
CA LEU A 250 -9.88 1.58 -12.78
C LEU A 250 -10.17 2.25 -11.43
N TYR A 251 -9.38 3.24 -11.04
CA TYR A 251 -9.58 3.98 -9.80
C TYR A 251 -10.87 4.81 -9.83
N GLU A 252 -11.11 5.58 -10.88
CA GLU A 252 -12.35 6.35 -11.06
C GLU A 252 -13.59 5.44 -11.11
N ALA A 253 -13.46 4.27 -11.74
CA ALA A 253 -14.51 3.27 -11.74
C ALA A 253 -14.80 2.76 -10.32
N LEU A 254 -13.78 2.58 -9.49
CA LEU A 254 -13.93 2.15 -8.11
C LEU A 254 -14.57 3.22 -7.21
N GLN A 255 -14.20 4.49 -7.41
CA GLN A 255 -14.68 5.60 -6.59
C GLN A 255 -16.10 6.02 -6.95
N GLN A 256 -16.32 6.50 -8.18
CA GLN A 256 -17.53 7.26 -8.49
C GLN A 256 -18.66 6.44 -9.10
N ASN A 257 -18.34 5.36 -9.83
CA ASN A 257 -19.31 4.75 -10.76
C ASN A 257 -19.54 3.25 -10.58
N ASN A 258 -18.71 2.56 -9.78
CA ASN A 258 -18.64 1.10 -9.69
C ASN A 258 -18.64 0.38 -11.05
N SER A 259 -18.25 1.07 -12.13
CA SER A 259 -18.40 0.61 -13.50
C SER A 259 -17.33 1.21 -14.40
N VAL A 260 -16.47 0.33 -14.90
CA VAL A 260 -15.44 0.65 -15.88
C VAL A 260 -16.07 1.12 -17.20
N TYR A 261 -17.25 0.60 -17.54
CA TYR A 261 -18.00 1.01 -18.73
C TYR A 261 -18.30 2.51 -18.71
N ARG A 262 -18.81 3.04 -17.59
CA ARG A 262 -19.22 4.45 -17.48
C ARG A 262 -18.05 5.40 -17.62
N VAL A 263 -16.91 5.07 -17.02
CA VAL A 263 -15.69 5.88 -17.13
C VAL A 263 -15.21 5.92 -18.58
N ILE A 264 -15.16 4.76 -19.25
CA ILE A 264 -14.76 4.69 -20.67
C ILE A 264 -15.80 5.34 -21.58
N ASP A 265 -17.09 5.28 -21.26
CA ASP A 265 -18.14 5.98 -21.98
C ASP A 265 -18.04 7.52 -21.83
N ALA A 266 -17.69 8.02 -20.64
CA ALA A 266 -17.40 9.43 -20.44
C ALA A 266 -16.17 9.88 -21.25
N LEU A 267 -15.11 9.08 -21.31
CA LEU A 267 -13.96 9.33 -22.19
C LEU A 267 -14.35 9.32 -23.67
N ARG A 268 -15.24 8.40 -24.07
CA ARG A 268 -15.77 8.29 -25.43
C ARG A 268 -16.57 9.53 -25.83
N LYS A 269 -17.32 10.12 -24.90
CA LYS A 269 -18.14 11.32 -25.10
C LYS A 269 -17.40 12.63 -24.85
N GLU A 270 -16.10 12.54 -24.53
CA GLU A 270 -15.27 13.70 -24.16
C GLU A 270 -15.79 14.46 -22.93
N GLU A 271 -16.51 13.78 -22.04
CA GLU A 271 -17.05 14.33 -20.79
C GLU A 271 -16.01 14.33 -19.65
N CYS A 272 -14.88 13.65 -19.82
CA CYS A 272 -13.75 13.68 -18.89
C CYS A 272 -12.40 13.54 -19.60
N SER A 273 -11.33 14.02 -18.96
CA SER A 273 -9.94 13.82 -19.41
C SER A 273 -9.13 13.00 -18.41
N LEU A 274 -8.36 12.01 -18.88
CA LEU A 274 -7.41 11.33 -17.99
C LEU A 274 -6.26 12.23 -17.54
N SER A 275 -6.04 13.34 -18.24
CA SER A 275 -5.02 14.33 -17.85
C SER A 275 -5.41 15.08 -16.58
N ASP A 276 -6.70 15.25 -16.31
CA ASP A 276 -7.21 15.98 -15.13
C ASP A 276 -6.88 15.26 -13.82
N TYR A 277 -6.64 13.95 -13.89
CA TYR A 277 -6.31 13.09 -12.76
C TYR A 277 -4.80 12.94 -12.53
N ARG A 278 -3.95 13.58 -13.35
CA ARG A 278 -2.50 13.49 -13.21
C ARG A 278 -2.03 14.38 -12.08
N VAL A 279 -1.07 13.88 -11.30
CA VAL A 279 -0.34 14.71 -10.34
C VAL A 279 0.72 15.51 -11.09
N HIS A 280 0.63 16.83 -10.94
CA HIS A 280 1.58 17.80 -11.42
C HIS A 280 2.53 18.20 -10.30
N LEU A 281 3.70 18.71 -10.67
CA LEU A 281 4.70 19.15 -9.69
C LEU A 281 4.15 20.24 -8.75
N SER A 282 3.33 21.16 -9.27
CA SER A 282 2.67 22.20 -8.46
C SER A 282 1.71 21.64 -7.41
N ASP A 283 1.18 20.43 -7.60
CA ASP A 283 0.28 19.81 -6.62
C ASP A 283 1.04 19.30 -5.40
N VAL A 284 2.35 19.05 -5.54
CA VAL A 284 3.19 18.41 -4.52
C VAL A 284 4.38 19.22 -4.05
N SER A 285 4.79 20.24 -4.80
CA SER A 285 5.92 21.11 -4.45
C SER A 285 5.63 22.53 -4.98
N PRO A 286 5.46 23.52 -4.09
CA PRO A 286 5.30 24.92 -4.47
C PRO A 286 6.61 25.50 -5.02
N ASN A 287 7.77 24.95 -4.65
CA ASN A 287 9.08 25.45 -5.10
C ASN A 287 9.51 24.80 -6.42
N ASN A 288 8.83 25.19 -7.50
CA ASN A 288 9.04 24.62 -8.83
C ASN A 288 10.11 25.39 -9.65
N ASN A 289 11.16 25.89 -9.00
CA ASN A 289 12.12 26.81 -9.61
C ASN A 289 13.33 26.11 -10.27
N SER A 290 13.39 24.78 -10.28
CA SER A 290 14.43 24.08 -11.05
C SER A 290 14.17 24.23 -12.56
N GLN A 291 15.24 24.45 -13.33
CA GLN A 291 15.18 24.32 -14.79
C GLN A 291 14.87 22.87 -15.20
N ASP A 292 15.33 21.91 -14.40
CA ASP A 292 15.09 20.49 -14.60
C ASP A 292 13.91 20.03 -13.74
N LYS A 293 12.76 19.79 -14.37
CA LYS A 293 11.56 19.24 -13.74
C LYS A 293 11.30 17.84 -14.29
N PRO A 294 10.96 16.85 -13.44
CA PRO A 294 10.53 15.57 -13.95
C PRO A 294 9.23 15.75 -14.75
N ASP A 295 9.09 15.03 -15.87
CA ASP A 295 7.80 14.93 -16.55
C ASP A 295 6.76 14.26 -15.63
N PHE A 296 5.47 14.40 -15.94
CA PHE A 296 4.38 13.89 -15.08
C PHE A 296 4.50 12.39 -14.78
N SER A 297 4.92 11.59 -15.75
CA SER A 297 5.09 10.15 -15.59
C SER A 297 6.27 9.84 -14.68
N THR A 298 7.39 10.53 -14.86
CA THR A 298 8.57 10.41 -13.99
C THR A 298 8.27 10.86 -12.55
N LEU A 299 7.55 11.98 -12.38
CA LEU A 299 7.10 12.46 -11.07
C LEU A 299 6.22 11.44 -10.37
N ALA A 300 5.20 10.91 -11.07
CA ALA A 300 4.31 9.90 -10.52
C ALA A 300 5.08 8.65 -10.05
N ARG A 301 6.08 8.18 -10.81
CA ARG A 301 6.92 7.03 -10.40
C ARG A 301 7.76 7.31 -9.16
N LEU A 302 8.41 8.48 -9.10
CA LEU A 302 9.19 8.90 -7.93
C LEU A 302 8.32 8.94 -6.68
N LEU A 303 7.15 9.57 -6.78
CA LEU A 303 6.19 9.67 -5.69
C LEU A 303 5.63 8.31 -5.30
N THR A 304 5.33 7.41 -6.26
CA THR A 304 4.87 6.06 -5.96
C THR A 304 5.93 5.26 -5.20
N LYS A 305 7.20 5.29 -5.62
CA LYS A 305 8.30 4.65 -4.88
C LYS A 305 8.43 5.22 -3.47
N ALA A 306 8.45 6.55 -3.33
CA ALA A 306 8.53 7.21 -2.04
C ALA A 306 7.33 6.87 -1.14
N SER A 307 6.11 6.86 -1.70
CA SER A 307 4.89 6.51 -0.98
C SER A 307 4.91 5.09 -0.43
N ALA A 308 5.45 4.14 -1.20
CA ALA A 308 5.60 2.76 -0.75
C ALA A 308 6.51 2.69 0.49
N VAL A 309 7.58 3.49 0.53
CA VAL A 309 8.44 3.61 1.71
C VAL A 309 7.67 4.23 2.87
N PHE A 310 7.04 5.39 2.66
CA PHE A 310 6.32 6.15 3.72
C PHE A 310 5.20 5.34 4.38
N LEU A 311 4.41 4.65 3.57
CA LEU A 311 3.34 3.78 4.05
C LEU A 311 3.90 2.59 4.81
N ARG A 312 4.99 1.99 4.33
CA ARG A 312 5.61 0.81 4.96
C ARG A 312 6.22 1.12 6.32
N ILE A 313 6.77 2.32 6.51
CA ILE A 313 7.29 2.76 7.82
C ILE A 313 6.23 3.44 8.71
N GLY A 314 4.97 3.47 8.26
CA GLY A 314 3.84 3.92 9.08
C GLY A 314 3.78 5.43 9.30
N GLY A 315 4.24 6.24 8.34
CA GLY A 315 4.15 7.69 8.39
C GLY A 315 2.72 8.18 8.10
N ARG A 316 1.91 8.40 9.14
CA ARG A 316 0.51 8.83 8.98
C ARG A 316 0.38 10.21 8.35
N GLY A 317 1.37 11.07 8.56
CA GLY A 317 1.39 12.41 7.97
C GLY A 317 1.35 12.38 6.44
N TRP A 318 1.77 11.29 5.79
CA TRP A 318 1.69 11.14 4.34
C TRP A 318 0.24 11.10 3.88
N ILE A 319 -0.62 10.37 4.61
CA ILE A 319 -2.04 10.24 4.31
C ILE A 319 -2.71 11.61 4.45
N ASP A 320 -2.40 12.33 5.53
CA ASP A 320 -2.97 13.65 5.78
C ASP A 320 -2.48 14.70 4.76
N TYR A 321 -1.20 14.62 4.35
CA TYR A 321 -0.64 15.41 3.26
C TYR A 321 -1.37 15.16 1.94
N CYS A 322 -1.50 13.88 1.54
CA CYS A 322 -2.21 13.48 0.34
C CYS A 322 -3.69 13.93 0.36
N ARG A 323 -4.36 13.83 1.52
CA ARG A 323 -5.72 14.32 1.70
C ARG A 323 -5.83 15.82 1.45
N ALA A 324 -4.93 16.61 2.04
CA ALA A 324 -4.92 18.07 1.90
C ALA A 324 -4.71 18.50 0.44
N ARG A 325 -4.01 17.68 -0.36
CA ARG A 325 -3.74 17.94 -1.79
C ARG A 325 -4.69 17.22 -2.75
N ALA A 326 -5.68 16.49 -2.24
CA ALA A 326 -6.60 15.67 -3.03
C ALA A 326 -5.86 14.67 -3.96
N ILE A 327 -4.87 13.97 -3.41
CA ILE A 327 -4.05 12.96 -4.10
C ILE A 327 -4.26 11.60 -3.45
N HIS A 328 -4.39 10.53 -4.24
CA HIS A 328 -4.43 9.18 -3.70
C HIS A 328 -3.06 8.77 -3.14
N PRO A 329 -2.95 8.35 -1.86
CA PRO A 329 -1.66 8.17 -1.18
C PRO A 329 -0.80 7.01 -1.70
N LYS A 330 -1.36 6.09 -2.50
CA LYS A 330 -0.60 4.98 -3.11
C LYS A 330 -0.44 5.11 -4.62
N ASN A 331 -1.44 5.69 -5.27
CA ASN A 331 -1.55 5.65 -6.73
C ASN A 331 -1.09 6.97 -7.35
N ILE A 332 -0.97 8.02 -6.54
CA ILE A 332 -0.49 9.33 -6.95
C ILE A 332 -1.29 9.85 -8.17
N VAL A 333 -2.61 9.75 -8.03
CA VAL A 333 -3.61 10.34 -8.95
C VAL A 333 -4.42 11.37 -8.17
N LYS A 334 -4.87 12.44 -8.82
CA LYS A 334 -5.81 13.38 -8.21
C LYS A 334 -7.15 12.70 -7.97
N THR A 335 -7.80 13.06 -6.87
CA THR A 335 -9.09 12.49 -6.46
C THR A 335 -10.08 13.60 -6.13
N SER A 336 -11.38 13.31 -6.12
CA SER A 336 -12.36 14.25 -5.59
C SER A 336 -12.35 14.26 -4.05
N TYR A 337 -12.60 15.42 -3.42
CA TYR A 337 -12.49 15.61 -1.96
C TYR A 337 -13.56 14.84 -1.16
N ASN A 338 -14.74 14.61 -1.76
CA ASN A 338 -15.94 14.10 -1.08
C ASN A 338 -15.85 12.63 -0.62
N GLU A 339 -14.78 11.90 -0.96
CA GLU A 339 -14.67 10.45 -0.74
C GLU A 339 -13.59 10.06 0.28
N TRP A 340 -12.87 11.03 0.84
CA TRP A 340 -11.88 10.77 1.89
C TRP A 340 -12.50 10.33 3.23
N GLU A 341 -13.76 10.69 3.49
CA GLU A 341 -14.47 10.31 4.72
C GLU A 341 -15.02 8.86 4.66
N SER A 342 -15.25 8.31 3.47
CA SER A 342 -15.68 6.92 3.28
C SER A 342 -14.50 5.94 3.15
N LEU A 343 -13.30 6.46 2.84
CA LEU A 343 -12.02 5.78 3.04
C LEU A 343 -11.71 5.69 4.54
N GLN A 344 -12.46 4.86 5.29
CA GLN A 344 -11.94 4.27 6.52
C GLN A 344 -10.53 3.78 6.22
N TYR A 345 -9.53 4.08 7.09
CA TYR A 345 -8.13 3.62 7.00
C TYR A 345 -8.08 2.28 6.26
N PRO A 346 -7.79 2.26 4.94
CA PRO A 346 -8.35 1.15 4.18
C PRO A 346 -7.67 -0.14 4.56
N ASN A 347 -8.45 -1.23 4.64
CA ASN A 347 -7.93 -2.58 4.86
C ASN A 347 -6.87 -3.00 3.80
N TRP A 348 -6.60 -2.20 2.77
CA TRP A 348 -5.49 -2.39 1.84
C TRP A 348 -4.12 -1.87 2.33
N LEU A 349 -4.06 -1.05 3.40
CA LEU A 349 -2.81 -0.76 4.12
C LEU A 349 -2.26 -1.99 4.84
N SER A 350 -3.12 -2.96 5.18
CA SER A 350 -2.76 -4.27 5.74
C SER A 350 -2.39 -5.31 4.69
N THR A 351 -2.95 -5.24 3.49
CA THR A 351 -2.81 -6.32 2.53
C THR A 351 -1.59 -6.09 1.63
N ARG A 352 -0.52 -6.78 2.02
CA ARG A 352 0.59 -7.35 1.22
C ARG A 352 1.98 -6.79 1.53
N VAL A 353 2.59 -7.45 2.52
CA VAL A 353 3.92 -8.06 2.37
C VAL A 353 3.93 -8.84 1.04
N PHE A 354 5.00 -8.72 0.25
CA PHE A 354 5.19 -9.50 -0.98
C PHE A 354 4.79 -10.97 -0.77
N PRO A 355 4.16 -11.63 -1.77
CA PRO A 355 4.10 -13.08 -1.72
C PRO A 355 5.56 -13.58 -1.72
N PRO A 356 5.97 -14.46 -0.79
CA PRO A 356 7.06 -15.34 -1.14
C PRO A 356 6.61 -16.10 -2.39
N TYR A 357 7.52 -16.30 -3.32
CA TYR A 357 7.34 -17.29 -4.37
C TYR A 357 6.78 -18.58 -3.74
N GLU A 358 5.50 -18.90 -3.93
CA GLU A 358 4.97 -20.26 -3.86
C GLU A 358 3.49 -20.34 -4.27
N TYR A 359 3.18 -21.37 -5.04
CA TYR A 359 1.89 -21.75 -5.61
C TYR A 359 0.95 -22.39 -4.55
N ARG A 360 -0.38 -22.21 -4.76
CA ARG A 360 -1.53 -23.02 -4.25
C ARG A 360 -1.81 -22.94 -2.73
N ALA A 361 -3.04 -22.97 -2.22
CA ALA A 361 -4.23 -23.68 -2.68
C ALA A 361 -5.54 -22.90 -2.43
N VAL A 362 -6.52 -23.19 -3.30
CA VAL A 362 -7.93 -22.78 -3.23
C VAL A 362 -8.59 -23.49 -2.04
N ILE A 363 -9.17 -22.74 -1.10
CA ILE A 363 -10.14 -23.30 -0.15
C ILE A 363 -11.52 -23.26 -0.84
N PRO A 364 -12.22 -24.40 -1.01
CA PRO A 364 -13.56 -24.43 -1.59
C PRO A 364 -14.57 -23.66 -0.73
N GLN A 365 -15.48 -22.95 -1.39
CA GLN A 365 -16.55 -22.12 -0.83
C GLN A 365 -17.56 -22.89 0.08
N SER A 366 -17.43 -24.21 0.23
CA SER A 366 -18.38 -25.08 0.93
C SER A 366 -18.20 -25.16 2.45
N LYS A 367 -17.47 -24.22 3.08
CA LYS A 367 -17.26 -24.16 4.54
C LYS A 367 -17.75 -22.88 5.22
N ILE A 368 -18.51 -22.03 4.53
CA ILE A 368 -18.93 -20.71 5.08
C ILE A 368 -20.34 -20.73 5.69
N ASP A 369 -21.14 -21.76 5.46
CA ASP A 369 -22.48 -21.85 6.05
C ASP A 369 -22.53 -22.96 7.11
N THR A 370 -22.35 -22.57 8.37
CA THR A 370 -23.07 -23.02 9.60
C THR A 370 -22.24 -22.70 10.84
N ASP A 371 -22.71 -21.73 11.65
CA ASP A 371 -22.67 -21.65 13.13
C ASP A 371 -22.28 -20.26 13.67
N SER A 372 -23.29 -19.59 14.24
CA SER A 372 -23.18 -18.32 14.95
C SER A 372 -22.99 -18.49 16.47
N THR A 373 -22.41 -19.60 16.92
CA THR A 373 -22.20 -19.91 18.36
C THR A 373 -20.86 -20.59 18.67
N VAL A 374 -19.78 -20.21 17.98
CA VAL A 374 -18.44 -20.72 18.31
C VAL A 374 -17.62 -19.64 19.00
N LEU A 375 -17.77 -19.53 20.33
CA LEU A 375 -16.63 -19.12 21.15
C LEU A 375 -15.55 -20.20 20.95
N PRO A 376 -14.32 -19.85 20.56
CA PRO A 376 -13.26 -20.83 20.33
C PRO A 376 -13.04 -21.65 21.60
N LEU A 377 -13.00 -22.98 21.46
CA LEU A 377 -13.03 -23.98 22.55
C LEU A 377 -12.06 -23.70 23.71
N ILE A 378 -10.97 -22.95 23.48
CA ILE A 378 -9.87 -22.75 24.42
C ILE A 378 -10.17 -21.70 25.51
N ALA A 379 -11.01 -20.69 25.25
CA ALA A 379 -11.41 -19.74 26.31
C ALA A 379 -12.32 -20.38 27.37
N LYS A 380 -13.06 -21.43 27.01
CA LYS A 380 -13.94 -22.15 27.95
C LYS A 380 -13.17 -22.86 29.06
N ASP A 381 -11.98 -23.38 28.75
CA ASP A 381 -11.17 -24.12 29.72
C ASP A 381 -10.60 -23.24 30.85
N TYR A 382 -10.48 -21.92 30.63
CA TYR A 382 -10.04 -20.96 31.64
C TYR A 382 -11.16 -20.11 32.22
N ALA A 383 -12.37 -20.20 31.67
CA ALA A 383 -13.46 -19.32 32.06
C ALA A 383 -13.76 -19.43 33.56
N GLU A 384 -13.89 -20.66 34.08
CA GLU A 384 -14.14 -20.91 35.51
C GLU A 384 -12.94 -20.50 36.39
N LYS A 385 -11.71 -20.87 35.99
CA LYS A 385 -10.49 -20.59 36.77
C LYS A 385 -10.19 -19.09 36.85
N LEU A 386 -10.30 -18.35 35.74
CA LEU A 386 -10.04 -16.90 35.70
C LEU A 386 -11.18 -16.08 36.31
N THR A 387 -12.45 -16.47 36.14
CA THR A 387 -13.55 -15.76 36.80
C THR A 387 -13.55 -15.98 38.31
N GLY A 388 -13.08 -17.13 38.79
CA GLY A 388 -12.82 -17.41 40.20
C GLY A 388 -11.78 -16.49 40.84
N CYS A 389 -10.88 -15.89 40.05
CA CYS A 389 -9.87 -14.94 40.50
C CYS A 389 -10.31 -13.47 40.37
N GLY A 390 -11.61 -13.21 40.46
CA GLY A 390 -12.17 -11.87 40.59
C GLY A 390 -12.04 -10.98 39.34
N ALA A 391 -12.05 -9.66 39.55
CA ALA A 391 -12.15 -8.68 38.46
C ALA A 391 -10.92 -8.71 37.54
N LEU A 392 -9.74 -8.98 38.10
CA LEU A 392 -8.50 -9.09 37.34
C LEU A 392 -8.53 -10.30 36.40
N GLY A 393 -8.92 -11.47 36.90
CA GLY A 393 -9.02 -12.69 36.09
C GLY A 393 -10.08 -12.56 34.99
N ALA A 394 -11.25 -11.97 35.30
CA ALA A 394 -12.26 -11.65 34.29
C ALA A 394 -11.74 -10.71 33.18
N LYS A 395 -10.87 -9.75 33.53
CA LYS A 395 -10.28 -8.82 32.55
C LYS A 395 -9.28 -9.51 31.64
N ILE A 396 -8.49 -10.45 32.16
CA ILE A 396 -7.56 -11.28 31.38
C ILE A 396 -8.36 -12.17 30.42
N LEU A 397 -9.42 -12.83 30.90
CA LEU A 397 -10.33 -13.63 30.07
C LEU A 397 -10.91 -12.81 28.92
N GLN A 398 -11.40 -11.59 29.21
CA GLN A 398 -11.90 -10.67 28.19
C GLN A 398 -10.85 -10.35 27.12
N GLN A 399 -9.56 -10.23 27.48
CA GLN A 399 -8.51 -10.03 26.48
C GLN A 399 -8.29 -11.28 25.62
N ILE A 400 -8.31 -12.48 26.21
CA ILE A 400 -8.17 -13.76 25.49
C ILE A 400 -9.31 -13.91 24.49
N GLU A 401 -10.57 -13.78 24.94
CA GLU A 401 -11.76 -13.89 24.09
C GLU A 401 -11.72 -12.91 22.93
N ARG A 402 -11.38 -11.65 23.21
CA ARG A 402 -11.28 -10.61 22.18
C ARG A 402 -10.17 -10.90 21.16
N LEU A 403 -9.06 -11.50 21.58
CA LEU A 403 -7.97 -11.88 20.68
C LEU A 403 -8.34 -13.10 19.84
N GLN A 404 -8.98 -14.10 20.43
CA GLN A 404 -9.39 -15.31 19.73
C GLN A 404 -10.52 -15.05 18.73
N LEU A 405 -11.46 -14.15 19.05
CA LEU A 405 -12.51 -13.69 18.11
C LEU A 405 -11.92 -13.13 16.80
N HIS A 406 -10.69 -12.62 16.87
CA HIS A 406 -9.99 -12.02 15.73
C HIS A 406 -8.70 -12.77 15.38
N GLN A 407 -8.58 -14.06 15.74
CA GLN A 407 -7.35 -14.83 15.54
C GLN A 407 -6.98 -15.00 14.06
N ASP A 408 -8.00 -15.10 13.20
CA ASP A 408 -7.86 -15.23 11.74
C ASP A 408 -8.12 -13.89 11.02
N SER A 409 -8.17 -12.78 11.76
CA SER A 409 -8.46 -11.47 11.21
C SER A 409 -7.29 -10.92 10.40
N CYS A 410 -7.55 -10.57 9.14
CA CYS A 410 -6.62 -9.86 8.28
C CYS A 410 -6.50 -8.35 8.58
N ASN A 411 -7.31 -7.81 9.51
CA ASN A 411 -7.21 -6.43 9.96
C ASN A 411 -5.86 -6.19 10.70
N PRO A 412 -5.07 -5.16 10.33
CA PRO A 412 -3.74 -4.95 10.89
C PRO A 412 -3.79 -4.65 12.39
N TYR A 413 -4.89 -4.09 12.88
CA TYR A 413 -5.12 -3.91 14.32
C TYR A 413 -5.19 -5.25 15.09
N TRP A 414 -5.63 -6.32 14.42
CA TRP A 414 -5.81 -7.67 14.98
C TRP A 414 -4.76 -8.68 14.45
N ILE A 415 -3.79 -8.24 13.65
CA ILE A 415 -2.72 -9.12 13.16
C ILE A 415 -1.95 -9.72 14.34
N ASN A 416 -1.57 -11.01 14.24
CA ASN A 416 -0.96 -11.79 15.33
C ASN A 416 -1.83 -11.99 16.57
N SER A 417 -3.16 -11.76 16.52
CA SER A 417 -4.02 -12.00 17.69
C SER A 417 -3.97 -13.45 18.15
N LYS A 418 -3.87 -14.42 17.22
CA LYS A 418 -3.64 -15.84 17.53
C LYS A 418 -2.36 -16.07 18.35
N LYS A 419 -1.22 -15.61 17.82
CA LYS A 419 0.09 -15.73 18.49
C LYS A 419 0.06 -15.11 19.89
N LYS A 420 -0.65 -13.99 20.04
CA LYS A 420 -0.80 -13.32 21.33
C LYS A 420 -1.72 -14.07 22.30
N SER A 421 -2.88 -14.55 21.85
CA SER A 421 -3.76 -15.36 22.70
C SER A 421 -3.03 -16.62 23.17
N ASP A 422 -2.32 -17.29 22.26
CA ASP A 422 -1.58 -18.52 22.57
C ASP A 422 -0.47 -18.26 23.60
N ALA A 423 0.25 -17.13 23.48
CA ALA A 423 1.25 -16.74 24.47
C ALA A 423 0.64 -16.47 25.86
N ILE A 424 -0.53 -15.83 25.94
CA ILE A 424 -1.22 -15.57 27.22
C ILE A 424 -1.67 -16.90 27.84
N ILE A 425 -2.24 -17.80 27.04
CA ILE A 425 -2.69 -19.12 27.48
C ILE A 425 -1.51 -19.97 27.95
N ASN A 426 -0.41 -19.98 27.22
CA ASN A 426 0.80 -20.71 27.61
C ASN A 426 1.39 -20.18 28.92
N ALA A 427 1.41 -18.85 29.11
CA ALA A 427 1.84 -18.25 30.37
C ALA A 427 0.90 -18.64 31.54
N LEU A 428 -0.42 -18.70 31.29
CA LEU A 428 -1.39 -19.14 32.30
C LEU A 428 -1.27 -20.64 32.62
N ASN A 429 -0.86 -21.47 31.66
CA ASN A 429 -0.60 -22.90 31.89
C ASN A 429 0.62 -23.14 32.78
N GLN A 430 1.62 -22.27 32.68
CA GLN A 430 2.85 -22.37 33.46
C GLN A 430 2.76 -21.64 34.80
N LEU A 431 1.77 -20.76 34.95
CA LEU A 431 1.49 -20.07 36.18
C LEU A 431 0.61 -20.94 37.08
N ASP A 432 1.12 -21.29 38.26
CA ASP A 432 0.29 -21.86 39.31
C ASP A 432 -0.45 -20.73 40.02
N PHE A 433 -1.75 -20.59 39.77
CA PHE A 433 -2.59 -19.55 40.37
C PHE A 433 -3.91 -20.13 40.86
N GLU A 434 -4.26 -19.76 42.09
CA GLU A 434 -5.53 -20.13 42.76
C GLU A 434 -6.36 -18.91 43.13
N ASP A 435 -5.76 -17.71 43.18
CA ASP A 435 -6.41 -16.49 43.63
C ASP A 435 -6.02 -15.23 42.82
N GLU A 436 -6.73 -14.14 43.09
CA GLU A 436 -6.50 -12.84 42.41
C GLU A 436 -5.13 -12.24 42.75
N ASN A 437 -4.55 -12.54 43.93
CA ASN A 437 -3.27 -11.99 44.36
C ASN A 437 -2.11 -12.57 43.55
N THR A 438 -2.17 -13.86 43.25
CA THR A 438 -1.17 -14.55 42.43
C THR A 438 -1.19 -14.02 41.00
N LEU A 439 -2.37 -13.82 40.42
CA LEU A 439 -2.50 -13.15 39.11
C LEU A 439 -1.98 -11.72 39.18
N ARG A 440 -2.30 -10.96 40.23
CA ARG A 440 -1.83 -9.58 40.39
C ARG A 440 -0.32 -9.51 40.41
N ALA A 441 0.33 -10.34 41.22
CA ALA A 441 1.79 -10.43 41.29
C ALA A 441 2.40 -10.73 39.92
N ALA A 442 1.84 -11.67 39.17
CA ALA A 442 2.30 -11.99 37.82
C ALA A 442 2.12 -10.80 36.86
N VAL A 443 0.95 -10.15 36.81
CA VAL A 443 0.70 -9.06 35.84
C VAL A 443 1.40 -7.74 36.20
N THR A 444 1.84 -7.56 37.46
CA THR A 444 2.64 -6.40 37.87
C THR A 444 4.15 -6.64 37.82
N ASN A 445 4.59 -7.89 37.74
CA ASN A 445 6.01 -8.24 37.67
C ASN A 445 6.51 -8.23 36.21
N PRO A 446 7.41 -7.31 35.81
CA PRO A 446 7.94 -7.24 34.45
C PRO A 446 8.67 -8.50 33.98
N GLU A 447 9.16 -9.34 34.90
CA GLU A 447 9.90 -10.57 34.61
C GLU A 447 8.97 -11.80 34.47
N SER A 448 7.66 -11.65 34.67
CA SER A 448 6.74 -12.78 34.56
C SER A 448 6.37 -13.08 33.10
N GLU A 449 6.17 -14.35 32.78
CA GLU A 449 5.72 -14.75 31.45
C GLU A 449 4.34 -14.16 31.10
N LEU A 450 3.45 -14.05 32.10
CA LEU A 450 2.12 -13.47 31.91
C LEU A 450 2.21 -11.97 31.59
N TYR A 451 3.11 -11.24 32.25
CA TYR A 451 3.40 -9.84 31.92
C TYR A 451 3.88 -9.73 30.48
N HIS A 452 4.87 -10.52 30.08
CA HIS A 452 5.40 -10.51 28.71
C HIS A 452 4.34 -10.85 27.67
N ALA A 453 3.52 -11.87 27.93
CA ALA A 453 2.45 -12.29 27.03
C ALA A 453 1.36 -11.21 26.87
N LEU A 454 0.93 -10.60 27.98
CA LEU A 454 -0.01 -9.47 27.96
C LEU A 454 0.60 -8.24 27.28
N ASN A 455 1.90 -8.02 27.43
CA ASN A 455 2.61 -6.90 26.82
C ASN A 455 3.01 -7.11 25.35
N LEU A 456 2.76 -8.30 24.78
CA LEU A 456 3.14 -8.61 23.41
C LEU A 456 2.39 -7.72 22.40
N GLN A 457 3.05 -6.80 21.72
CA GLN A 457 2.37 -5.92 20.76
C GLN A 457 1.87 -6.70 19.52
N ARG A 458 0.65 -6.40 19.04
CA ARG A 458 0.03 -7.09 17.89
C ARG A 458 0.56 -6.60 16.54
N LEU A 459 0.78 -5.29 16.44
CA LEU A 459 1.35 -4.62 15.26
C LEU A 459 2.88 -4.58 15.37
N SER A 460 3.58 -5.24 14.43
CA SER A 460 5.04 -5.13 14.28
C SER A 460 5.50 -3.68 13.99
N LEU A 461 4.62 -2.83 13.48
CA LEU A 461 4.89 -1.40 13.25
C LEU A 461 4.93 -0.57 14.55
N LEU A 462 4.02 -0.82 15.50
CA LEU A 462 4.09 -0.24 16.86
C LEU A 462 5.17 -0.91 17.72
N THR A 463 5.70 -2.02 17.23
CA THR A 463 6.80 -2.79 17.81
C THR A 463 8.14 -2.09 17.66
N PHE A 464 8.30 -1.09 16.78
CA PHE A 464 9.52 -0.28 16.76
C PHE A 464 9.75 0.50 18.06
N LEU A 465 8.70 0.91 18.77
CA LEU A 465 8.82 1.56 20.09
C LEU A 465 8.49 0.58 21.23
N GLY A 466 7.58 -0.36 21.00
CA GLY A 466 7.20 -1.39 21.98
C GLY A 466 8.27 -2.45 22.25
N ALA A 467 9.04 -2.87 21.24
CA ALA A 467 10.14 -3.83 21.43
C ALA A 467 11.35 -3.25 22.19
N PHE A 468 11.34 -1.94 22.46
CA PHE A 468 12.34 -1.21 23.23
C PHE A 468 11.80 -0.76 24.60
N GLY A 469 10.61 -1.22 25.00
CA GLY A 469 10.04 -0.98 26.33
C GLY A 469 9.37 0.39 26.52
N TRP A 470 9.15 1.17 25.46
CA TRP A 470 8.63 2.54 25.57
C TRP A 470 7.10 2.65 25.51
N ASN A 471 6.38 1.61 25.06
CA ASN A 471 4.92 1.58 25.07
C ASN A 471 4.41 0.20 25.50
N GLN A 472 3.59 0.16 26.56
CA GLN A 472 2.88 -1.04 26.98
C GLN A 472 1.78 -1.42 25.98
N ALA A 473 1.51 -2.71 25.80
CA ALA A 473 0.41 -3.15 24.96
C ALA A 473 -0.93 -2.79 25.61
N LYS A 474 -1.92 -2.44 24.78
CA LYS A 474 -3.26 -2.11 25.28
C LYS A 474 -3.88 -3.19 26.16
N SER A 475 -3.60 -4.47 25.90
CA SER A 475 -4.07 -5.55 26.78
C SER A 475 -3.37 -5.58 28.13
N LEU A 476 -2.08 -5.23 28.22
CA LEU A 476 -1.40 -5.06 29.50
C LEU A 476 -1.98 -3.84 30.23
N GLN A 477 -2.11 -2.70 29.56
CA GLN A 477 -2.71 -1.48 30.13
C GLN A 477 -4.11 -1.74 30.71
N CYS A 478 -5.00 -2.36 29.92
CA CYS A 478 -6.36 -2.68 30.36
C CYS A 478 -6.41 -3.64 31.56
N VAL A 479 -5.43 -4.55 31.71
CA VAL A 479 -5.38 -5.46 32.86
C VAL A 479 -4.71 -4.76 34.06
N GLN A 480 -3.70 -3.92 33.83
CA GLN A 480 -3.03 -3.15 34.87
C GLN A 480 -3.91 -2.07 35.50
N GLU A 481 -4.83 -1.46 34.74
CA GLU A 481 -5.86 -0.56 35.28
C GLU A 481 -6.65 -1.27 36.40
N VAL A 482 -7.04 -2.52 36.19
CA VAL A 482 -7.73 -3.34 37.19
C VAL A 482 -6.76 -3.76 38.31
N ALA A 483 -5.53 -4.14 37.95
CA ALA A 483 -4.50 -4.53 38.91
C ALA A 483 -4.10 -3.41 39.89
N GLN A 484 -4.23 -2.14 39.48
CA GLN A 484 -3.87 -0.96 40.28
C GLN A 484 -5.07 -0.32 40.98
N SER A 485 -6.29 -0.52 40.47
CA SER A 485 -7.53 0.06 41.04
C SER A 485 -7.91 -0.43 42.44
N VAL A 486 -7.32 -1.55 42.92
CA VAL A 486 -7.60 -2.13 44.24
C VAL A 486 -6.68 -1.57 45.34
N THR A 487 -5.58 -0.91 44.97
CA THR A 487 -4.59 -0.37 45.93
C THR A 487 -5.01 0.98 46.55
N LEU A 488 -6.14 1.56 46.14
CA LEU A 488 -6.66 2.87 46.60
C LEU A 488 -7.90 2.78 47.51
N LYS A 489 -8.01 1.72 48.31
CA LYS A 489 -8.88 1.70 49.50
C LYS A 489 -8.04 1.55 50.76
N ILE A 490 -7.43 2.65 51.19
CA ILE A 490 -7.05 2.90 52.59
C ILE A 490 -7.56 4.29 52.94
#